data_AF-A0AAW6YQA4-F1
#
_entry.id   AF-A0AAW6YQA4-F1
#
_cell.length_a   1.000
_cell.length_b   1.000
_cell.length_c   1.000
_cell.angle_alpha   90.00
_cell.angle_beta   90.00
_cell.angle_gamma   90.00
#
_symmetry.space_group_name_H-M   'P 1'
#
loop_
_entity.id
_entity.type
_entity.pdbx_description
1 polymer ?
#
loop_
_entity_poly.entity_id
_entity_poly.type
_entity_poly.pdbx_seq_one_letter_code
_entity_poly.pdbx_strand_id
1 'polypeptide(L)'
;NHTLVTESDNRKWVTREPALVYFHKEAWFNVIAMFREDGVYYYCNLASPYVYDGEAIKYIDYDLDIKLFPDGKYFLLDEDEYIQH
;
A
#
# COMPACT_ATOMS: atom_id res chain seq x y z
N ASN A 1 -18.02 8.56 -2.12
CA ASN A 1 -17.27 8.29 -0.89
C ASN A 1 -15.80 8.27 -1.23
N HIS A 2 -15.03 9.24 -0.74
CA HIS A 2 -13.59 9.32 -0.93
C HIS A 2 -12.93 9.39 0.44
N THR A 3 -11.83 8.68 0.63
CA THR A 3 -11.11 8.65 1.91
C THR A 3 -10.26 9.92 2.01
N LEU A 4 -10.37 10.62 3.13
CA LEU A 4 -9.53 11.78 3.44
C LEU A 4 -8.19 11.28 4.00
N VAL A 5 -7.09 11.66 3.35
CA VAL A 5 -5.73 11.42 3.82
C VAL A 5 -5.22 12.69 4.46
N THR A 6 -4.62 12.57 5.65
CA THR A 6 -3.92 13.65 6.33
C THR A 6 -2.47 13.25 6.52
N GLU A 7 -1.58 14.01 5.91
CA GLU A 7 -0.13 13.84 6.01
C GLU A 7 0.40 14.35 7.35
N SER A 8 1.62 13.94 7.72
CA SER A 8 2.30 14.40 8.94
C SER A 8 2.53 15.93 8.96
N ASP A 9 2.62 16.56 7.79
CA ASP A 9 2.76 18.00 7.60
C ASP A 9 1.41 18.76 7.56
N ASN A 10 0.29 18.10 7.91
CA ASN A 10 -1.09 18.59 7.84
C ASN A 10 -1.66 18.82 6.43
N ARG A 11 -0.97 18.47 5.35
CA ARG A 11 -1.60 18.44 4.02
C ARG A 11 -2.73 17.42 3.99
N LYS A 12 -3.79 17.77 3.26
CA LYS A 12 -4.98 16.94 3.13
C LYS A 12 -5.33 16.72 1.67
N TRP A 13 -5.62 15.48 1.31
CA TRP A 13 -6.08 15.11 -0.02
C TRP A 13 -7.10 13.98 0.05
N VAL A 14 -7.84 13.78 -1.03
CA VAL A 14 -8.85 12.71 -1.12
C VAL A 14 -8.43 11.69 -2.16
N THR A 15 -8.59 10.41 -1.84
CA THR A 15 -8.35 9.33 -2.80
C THR A 15 -9.26 9.50 -4.00
N ARG A 16 -8.73 9.42 -5.23
CA ARG A 16 -9.52 9.57 -6.46
C ARG A 16 -10.17 8.25 -6.86
N GLU A 17 -9.44 7.16 -6.74
CA GLU A 17 -9.84 5.82 -7.16
C GLU A 17 -10.16 4.96 -5.93
N PRO A 18 -11.17 4.08 -6.01
CA PRO A 18 -11.42 3.14 -4.95
C PRO A 18 -10.26 2.15 -4.84
N ALA A 19 -9.91 1.80 -3.61
CA ALA A 19 -8.88 0.83 -3.31
C ALA A 19 -9.36 -0.16 -2.24
N LEU A 20 -8.93 -1.41 -2.36
CA LEU A 20 -9.01 -2.42 -1.31
C LEU A 20 -7.61 -2.58 -0.73
N VAL A 21 -7.48 -2.35 0.57
CA VAL A 21 -6.23 -2.61 1.30
C VAL A 21 -6.38 -3.91 2.09
N TYR A 22 -5.45 -4.83 1.90
CA TYR A 22 -5.42 -6.14 2.53
C TYR A 22 -4.16 -6.29 3.37
N PHE A 23 -4.36 -6.64 4.66
CA PHE A 23 -3.28 -6.89 5.61
C PHE A 23 -3.27 -8.37 6.01
N HIS A 24 -2.11 -9.02 5.93
CA HIS A 24 -1.96 -10.40 6.36
C HIS A 24 -1.45 -10.47 7.81
N LYS A 25 -2.01 -11.37 8.63
CA LYS A 25 -1.66 -11.48 10.06
C LYS A 25 -0.34 -12.22 10.33
N GLU A 26 0.11 -13.02 9.37
CA GLU A 26 1.30 -13.89 9.52
C GLU A 26 2.34 -13.71 8.42
N ALA A 27 1.98 -13.03 7.34
CA ALA A 27 2.84 -12.89 6.17
C ALA A 27 3.39 -11.49 6.14
N TRP A 28 4.60 -11.36 5.59
CA TRP A 28 5.36 -10.12 5.60
C TRP A 28 5.04 -9.26 4.38
N PHE A 29 3.76 -9.04 4.13
CA PHE A 29 3.31 -8.12 3.09
C PHE A 29 1.92 -7.57 3.38
N ASN A 30 1.63 -6.43 2.76
CA ASN A 30 0.26 -5.96 2.55
C ASN A 30 0.02 -5.77 1.05
N VAL A 31 -1.24 -5.79 0.64
CA VAL A 31 -1.63 -5.58 -0.77
C VAL A 31 -2.62 -4.45 -0.88
N ILE A 32 -2.37 -3.51 -1.78
CA ILE A 32 -3.31 -2.47 -2.17
C ILE A 32 -3.77 -2.75 -3.59
N ALA A 33 -5.05 -3.09 -3.76
CA ALA A 33 -5.69 -3.24 -5.06
C ALA A 33 -6.42 -1.94 -5.42
N MET A 34 -5.95 -1.22 -6.42
CA MET A 34 -6.58 0.00 -6.93
C MET A 34 -7.42 -0.32 -8.16
N PHE A 35 -8.69 0.07 -8.13
CA PHE A 35 -9.63 -0.18 -9.22
C PHE A 35 -9.69 1.05 -10.13
N ARG A 36 -9.24 0.89 -11.37
CA ARG A 36 -9.26 1.92 -12.41
C ARG A 36 -10.12 1.49 -13.60
N GLU A 37 -10.41 2.41 -14.51
CA GLU A 37 -11.21 2.12 -15.71
C GLU A 37 -10.55 1.07 -16.62
N ASP A 38 -9.22 1.04 -16.65
CA ASP A 38 -8.40 0.16 -17.49
C ASP A 38 -7.97 -1.15 -16.80
N GLY A 39 -8.40 -1.36 -15.55
CA GLY A 39 -8.17 -2.60 -14.82
C GLY A 39 -7.75 -2.42 -13.37
N VAL A 40 -7.31 -3.50 -12.75
CA VAL A 40 -6.85 -3.51 -11.36
C VAL A 40 -5.34 -3.47 -11.30
N TYR A 41 -4.83 -2.49 -10.57
CA TYR A 41 -3.41 -2.35 -10.27
C TYR A 41 -3.17 -2.83 -8.86
N TYR A 42 -2.12 -3.60 -8.65
CA TYR A 42 -1.74 -4.04 -7.31
C TYR A 42 -0.41 -3.42 -6.90
N TYR A 43 -0.34 -2.99 -5.65
CA TYR A 43 0.90 -2.81 -4.92
C TYR A 43 1.01 -3.92 -3.89
N CYS A 44 2.17 -4.57 -3.81
CA CYS A 44 2.50 -5.54 -2.79
C CYS A 44 3.72 -5.01 -2.04
N ASN A 45 3.49 -4.44 -0.86
CA ASN A 45 4.54 -3.86 -0.05
C ASN A 45 5.13 -4.95 0.83
N LEU A 46 6.46 -5.01 0.90
CA LEU A 46 7.15 -5.73 1.97
C LEU A 46 6.83 -5.00 3.27
N ALA A 47 6.13 -5.68 4.18
CA ALA A 47 5.61 -5.05 5.39
C ALA A 47 5.58 -6.05 6.54
N SER A 48 5.67 -5.61 7.78
CA SER A 48 5.46 -6.51 8.92
C SER A 48 4.02 -7.02 8.93
N PRO A 49 3.76 -8.19 9.53
CA PRO A 49 2.41 -8.53 9.91
C PRO A 49 1.77 -7.42 10.74
N TYR A 50 0.49 -7.17 10.53
CA TYR A 50 -0.18 -6.07 11.20
C TYR A 50 -0.51 -6.39 12.66
N VAL A 51 -0.62 -5.34 13.47
CA VAL A 51 -1.21 -5.37 14.81
C VAL A 51 -2.44 -4.46 14.86
N TYR A 52 -3.40 -4.80 15.70
CA TYR A 52 -4.58 -3.97 15.96
C TYR A 52 -4.64 -3.67 17.45
N ASP A 53 -4.69 -2.38 17.81
CA ASP A 53 -4.67 -1.92 19.20
C ASP A 53 -6.04 -1.45 19.72
N GLY A 54 -7.09 -1.62 18.93
CA GLY A 54 -8.44 -1.15 19.25
C GLY A 54 -8.79 0.20 18.63
N GLU A 55 -7.80 0.96 18.15
CA GLU A 55 -7.99 2.22 17.44
C GLU A 55 -7.67 2.07 15.96
N ALA A 56 -6.51 1.46 15.66
CA ALA A 56 -5.99 1.38 14.30
C ALA A 56 -5.26 0.07 14.02
N ILE A 57 -5.22 -0.27 12.73
CA ILE A 57 -4.27 -1.24 12.20
C ILE A 57 -2.91 -0.54 12.07
N LYS A 58 -1.87 -1.17 12.58
CA LYS A 58 -0.49 -0.69 12.54
C LYS A 58 0.41 -1.77 11.96
N TYR A 59 1.39 -1.36 11.17
CA TYR A 59 2.41 -2.22 10.57
C TYR A 59 3.67 -1.40 10.31
N ILE A 60 4.79 -2.08 10.08
CA ILE A 60 6.04 -1.47 9.62
C ILE A 60 6.11 -1.68 8.11
N ASP A 61 6.27 -0.60 7.36
CA ASP A 61 6.59 -0.67 5.93
C ASP A 61 8.11 -0.78 5.78
N TYR A 62 8.59 -1.64 4.88
CA TYR A 62 10.00 -1.87 4.62
C TYR A 62 10.43 -1.27 3.28
N ASP A 63 9.68 -0.30 2.76
CA ASP A 63 9.93 0.51 1.56
C ASP A 63 9.87 -0.26 0.24
N LEU A 64 10.34 -1.51 0.19
CA LEU A 64 10.36 -2.31 -1.02
C LEU A 64 8.95 -2.77 -1.41
N ASP A 65 8.46 -2.34 -2.56
CA ASP A 65 7.17 -2.77 -3.09
C ASP A 65 7.21 -3.24 -4.55
N ILE A 66 6.26 -4.10 -4.89
CA ILE A 66 6.02 -4.56 -6.25
C ILE A 66 4.74 -3.94 -6.77
N LYS A 67 4.83 -3.26 -7.91
CA LYS A 67 3.69 -2.80 -8.67
C LYS A 67 3.35 -3.76 -9.80
N LEU A 68 2.16 -4.35 -9.76
CA LEU A 68 1.61 -5.22 -10.80
C LEU A 68 0.53 -4.47 -11.60
N PHE A 69 0.66 -4.51 -12.93
CA PHE A 69 -0.23 -3.90 -13.90
C PHE A 69 -1.32 -4.88 -14.35
N PRO A 70 -2.46 -4.38 -14.88
CA PRO A 70 -3.55 -5.24 -15.36
C PRO A 70 -3.15 -6.24 -16.45
N ASP A 71 -2.10 -5.93 -17.22
CA ASP A 71 -1.54 -6.79 -18.27
C ASP A 71 -0.58 -7.87 -17.74
N GLY A 72 -0.37 -7.93 -16.43
CA GLY A 72 0.52 -8.87 -15.76
C GLY A 72 1.99 -8.43 -15.71
N LYS A 73 2.35 -7.28 -16.30
CA LYS A 73 3.68 -6.71 -16.13
C LYS A 73 3.86 -6.27 -14.69
N TYR A 74 5.05 -6.49 -14.11
CA TYR A 74 5.37 -5.98 -12.79
C TYR A 74 6.66 -5.15 -12.81
N PHE A 75 6.79 -4.28 -11.81
CA PHE A 75 7.97 -3.48 -11.53
C PHE A 75 8.29 -3.57 -10.04
N LEU A 76 9.58 -3.61 -9.73
CA LEU A 76 10.09 -3.38 -8.38
C LEU A 76 10.24 -1.87 -8.21
N LEU A 77 9.78 -1.34 -7.08
CA LEU A 77 9.82 0.07 -6.73
C LEU A 77 10.61 0.26 -5.43
N ASP A 78 11.09 1.49 -5.24
CA ASP A 78 11.69 1.98 -3.99
C ASP A 78 12.90 1.15 -3.48
N GLU A 79 13.59 0.47 -4.41
CA GLU A 79 14.83 -0.29 -4.15
C GLU A 79 15.92 0.59 -3.51
N ASP A 80 16.05 1.84 -3.97
CA ASP A 80 17.05 2.78 -3.48
C ASP A 80 16.76 3.24 -2.04
N GLU A 81 15.49 3.32 -1.64
CA GLU A 81 15.07 3.67 -0.27
C GLU A 81 15.35 2.48 0.66
N TYR A 82 14.98 1.27 0.23
CA TYR A 82 15.26 0.04 0.96
C TYR A 82 16.75 -0.18 1.25
N ILE A 83 17.64 0.17 0.30
CA ILE A 83 19.10 0.02 0.48
C ILE A 83 19.69 1.05 1.46
N GLN A 84 19.05 2.22 1.63
CA GLN A 84 19.56 3.28 2.48
C GLN A 84 19.28 3.08 3.97
N HIS A 85 18.35 2.19 4.32
CA HIS A 85 17.92 1.89 5.69
C HIS A 85 18.58 0.62 6.26
#